data_AF-A0A7J4SU70-F1
#
_entry.id   AF-A0A7J4SU70-F1
#
_cell.length_a   1.000
_cell.length_b   1.000
_cell.length_c   1.000
_cell.angle_alpha   90.00
_cell.angle_beta   90.00
_cell.angle_gamma   90.00
#
_symmetry.space_group_name_H-M   'P 1'
#
loop_
_entity.id
_entity.type
_entity.pdbx_description
1 polymer ?
#
loop_
_entity_poly.entity_id
_entity_poly.type
_entity_poly.pdbx_seq_one_letter_code
_entity_poly.pdbx_strand_id
1 'polypeptide(L)' 'KAAEVYKKLESVGKKPSFQDCVIAMAAVMNDSLLLTFDKDFRQFEEFGLKMKLLS' A
#
# COMPACT_ATOMS: atom_id res chain seq x y z
N LYS A 1 -10.46 4.36 0.73
CA LYS A 1 -10.04 4.88 -0.61
C LYS A 1 -8.57 5.32 -0.56
N ALA A 2 -7.83 5.35 -1.68
CA ALA A 2 -6.39 5.70 -1.69
C ALA A 2 -6.08 7.05 -1.01
N ALA A 3 -6.90 8.07 -1.21
CA ALA A 3 -6.75 9.38 -0.56
C ALA A 3 -6.89 9.34 0.99
N GLU A 4 -7.73 8.46 1.52
CA GLU A 4 -7.88 8.29 2.98
C GLU A 4 -6.67 7.58 3.58
N VAL A 5 -6.14 6.57 2.88
CA VAL A 5 -4.93 5.86 3.28
C VAL A 5 -3.73 6.80 3.24
N TYR A 6 -3.59 7.59 2.17
CA TYR A 6 -2.54 8.61 2.07
C TYR A 6 -2.57 9.57 3.27
N LYS A 7 -3.74 10.17 3.59
CA LYS A 7 -3.89 11.07 4.74
C LYS A 7 -3.60 10.40 6.08
N LYS A 8 -4.00 9.13 6.25
CA LYS A 8 -3.77 8.37 7.48
C LYS A 8 -2.30 8.01 7.67
N LEU A 9 -1.59 7.72 6.58
CA LEU A 9 -0.16 7.46 6.61
C LEU A 9 0.63 8.75 6.92
N GLU A 10 0.27 9.88 6.29
CA GLU A 10 0.85 11.18 6.61
C GLU A 10 0.64 11.58 8.08
N SER A 11 -0.55 11.33 8.65
CA SER A 11 -0.84 11.72 10.05
C SER A 11 -0.03 10.95 11.09
N VAL A 12 0.54 9.80 10.74
CA VAL A 12 1.44 9.00 11.60
C VAL A 12 2.91 9.16 11.22
N GLY A 13 3.24 10.17 10.40
CA GLY A 13 4.62 10.51 10.01
C GLY A 13 5.22 9.62 8.91
N LYS A 14 4.45 8.71 8.33
CA LYS A 14 4.85 7.97 7.13
C LYS A 14 4.70 8.88 5.90
N LYS A 15 5.53 8.68 4.89
CA LYS A 15 5.52 9.48 3.65
C LYS A 15 5.40 8.56 2.42
N PRO A 16 4.27 7.87 2.24
CA PRO A 16 4.05 7.07 1.04
C PRO A 16 3.96 7.98 -0.19
N SER A 17 4.30 7.47 -1.38
CA SER A 17 3.88 8.16 -2.59
C SER A 17 2.37 7.97 -2.78
N PHE A 18 1.70 8.96 -3.39
CA PHE A 18 0.29 8.81 -3.74
C PHE A 18 0.08 7.66 -4.75
N GLN A 19 1.07 7.43 -5.63
CA GLN A 19 1.06 6.32 -6.58
C GLN A 19 1.04 4.96 -5.85
N ASP A 20 1.86 4.77 -4.82
CA ASP A 20 1.88 3.52 -4.04
C ASP A 20 0.56 3.30 -3.32
N CYS A 21 -0.05 4.38 -2.80
CA CYS A 21 -1.39 4.30 -2.21
C CYS A 21 -2.44 3.83 -3.22
N VAL A 22 -2.36 4.28 -4.48
CA VAL A 22 -3.27 3.85 -5.55
C VAL A 22 -3.03 2.38 -5.88
N ILE A 23 -1.78 1.96 -6.07
CA ILE A 23 -1.42 0.57 -6.39
C ILE A 23 -1.88 -0.38 -5.27
N ALA A 24 -1.54 -0.06 -4.02
CA ALA A 24 -1.90 -0.86 -2.87
C ALA A 24 -3.42 -0.98 -2.73
N MET A 25 -4.16 0.13 -2.85
CA MET A 25 -5.61 0.08 -2.72
C MET A 25 -6.30 -0.61 -3.90
N ALA A 26 -5.75 -0.52 -5.11
CA ALA A 26 -6.23 -1.29 -6.25
C ALA A 26 -6.08 -2.79 -5.99
N ALA A 27 -4.93 -3.24 -5.45
CA ALA A 27 -4.73 -4.64 -5.10
C ALA A 27 -5.70 -5.12 -4.01
N VAL A 28 -5.89 -4.33 -2.94
CA VAL A 28 -6.85 -4.63 -1.86
C VAL A 28 -8.27 -4.74 -2.39
N MET A 29 -8.72 -3.79 -3.22
CA MET A 29 -10.09 -3.76 -3.75
C MET A 29 -10.42 -4.93 -4.67
N ASN A 30 -9.40 -5.53 -5.31
CA ASN A 30 -9.56 -6.67 -6.21
C ASN A 30 -9.19 -8.01 -5.53
N ASP A 31 -8.90 -8.01 -4.22
CA ASP A 31 -8.38 -9.17 -3.48
C ASP A 31 -7.14 -9.82 -4.12
N SER A 32 -6.31 -9.01 -4.76
CA SER A 32 -5.14 -9.46 -5.52
C SER A 32 -3.86 -9.49 -4.67
N LEU A 33 -2.95 -10.42 -5.00
CA LEU A 33 -1.59 -10.46 -4.45
C LEU A 33 -0.69 -9.45 -5.19
N LEU A 34 -0.13 -8.47 -4.48
CA LEU A 34 0.89 -7.58 -5.04
C LEU A 34 2.25 -8.26 -5.06
N LEU A 35 2.81 -8.45 -6.25
CA LEU A 35 4.21 -8.86 -6.44
C LEU A 35 5.06 -7.62 -6.69
N THR A 36 6.08 -7.39 -5.86
CA THR A 36 6.92 -6.18 -5.96
C THR A 36 8.31 -6.44 -5.42
N PHE A 37 9.31 -5.69 -5.90
CA PHE A 37 10.65 -5.63 -5.29
C PHE A 37 10.75 -4.55 -4.21
N ASP A 38 9.73 -3.70 -4.08
CA ASP A 38 9.71 -2.59 -3.14
C ASP A 38 9.13 -3.01 -1.79
N LYS A 39 9.99 -3.00 -0.76
CA LYS A 39 9.64 -3.35 0.62
C LYS A 39 8.75 -2.31 1.30
N ASP A 40 8.70 -1.08 0.79
CA ASP A 40 7.93 0.01 1.40
C ASP A 40 6.43 -0.26 1.30
N PHE A 41 5.99 -1.16 0.41
CA PHE A 41 4.61 -1.62 0.35
C PHE A 41 4.14 -2.37 1.61
N ARG A 42 5.05 -2.87 2.46
CA ARG A 42 4.68 -3.52 3.72
C ARG A 42 3.88 -2.60 4.64
N GLN A 43 4.08 -1.29 4.53
CA GLN A 43 3.31 -0.32 5.32
C GLN A 43 1.81 -0.36 5.03
N PHE A 44 1.39 -0.97 3.91
CA PHE A 44 -0.03 -1.10 3.54
C PHE A 44 -0.66 -2.42 3.99
N GLU A 45 0.09 -3.36 4.59
CA GLU A 45 -0.45 -4.61 5.14
C GLU A 45 -1.53 -4.33 6.20
N GLU A 46 -1.41 -3.23 6.96
CA GLU A 46 -2.41 -2.77 7.94
C GLU A 46 -3.77 -2.38 7.31
N PHE A 47 -3.81 -2.13 6.00
CA PHE A 47 -5.02 -1.84 5.23
C PHE A 47 -5.52 -3.05 4.43
N GLY A 48 -5.00 -4.25 4.70
CA GLY A 48 -5.41 -5.49 4.06
C GLY A 48 -4.64 -5.84 2.79
N LEU A 49 -3.51 -5.17 2.51
CA LEU A 49 -2.67 -5.52 1.36
C LEU A 49 -2.07 -6.92 1.54
N LYS A 50 -2.36 -7.83 0.61
CA LYS A 50 -1.63 -9.09 0.45
C LYS A 50 -0.45 -8.83 -0.49
N MET A 51 0.78 -9.07 -0.05
CA MET A 51 1.97 -8.86 -0.88
C MET A 51 3.00 -9.99 -0.77
N LYS A 52 3.81 -10.11 -1.82
CA LYS A 52 5.03 -10.93 -1.83
C LYS A 52 6.18 -10.10 -2.37
N LEU A 53 7.22 -9.97 -1.56
CA LEU A 53 8.47 -9.36 -1.98
C LEU A 53 9.20 -10.32 -2.92
N LEU A 54 9.57 -9.83 -4.10
CA LEU A 54 10.40 -10.52 -5.08
C LEU A 54 11.88 -10.33 -4.71
N SER A 55 12.66 -11.40 -4.86
CA SER A 55 14.10 -11.46 -4.60
C SER A 55 14.92 -11.17 -5.84
#